data_AF-A0A0K8R8L0-F1
#
_entry.id   AF-A0A0K8R8L0-F1
#
_cell.length_a   1.000
_cell.length_b   1.000
_cell.length_c   1.000
_cell.angle_alpha   90.00
_cell.angle_beta   90.00
_cell.angle_gamma   90.00
#
_symmetry.space_group_name_H-M   'P 1'
#
loop_
_entity.id
_entity.type
_entity.pdbx_description
1 polymer ?
#
loop_
_entity_poly.entity_id
_entity_poly.type
_entity_poly.pdbx_seq_one_letter_code
_entity_poly.pdbx_strand_id
1 'polypeptide(L)' 'MLKMAQKLTLIIFVVIGLLAISTFYVVESSQRDRGRRVKNPPFCQQLCDNPKQCGESCPNCPYDAWRTMVCVK' A
#
# COMPACT_ATOMS: atom_id res chain seq x y z
N MET A 1 14.12 -38.19 22.67
CA MET A 1 14.51 -37.16 21.67
C MET A 1 13.34 -36.33 21.14
N LEU A 2 12.10 -36.85 21.10
CA LEU A 2 10.89 -36.14 20.67
C LEU A 2 10.63 -34.79 21.39
N LYS A 3 10.96 -34.71 22.70
CA LYS A 3 10.76 -33.51 23.54
C LYS A 3 11.62 -32.30 23.12
N MET A 4 12.78 -32.55 22.52
CA MET A 4 13.67 -31.48 22.02
C MET A 4 13.26 -31.04 20.62
N ALA A 5 12.85 -31.99 19.78
CA ALA A 5 12.31 -31.72 18.44
C ALA A 5 11.06 -30.83 18.52
N GLN A 6 10.12 -31.14 19.42
CA GLN A 6 8.89 -30.35 19.60
C GLN A 6 9.16 -28.89 20.03
N LYS A 7 10.15 -28.67 20.90
CA LYS A 7 10.58 -27.32 21.30
C LYS A 7 11.20 -26.56 20.13
N LEU A 8 11.99 -27.25 19.31
CA LEU A 8 12.59 -26.67 18.11
C LEU A 8 11.52 -26.22 17.11
N THR A 9 10.49 -27.06 16.88
CA THR A 9 9.40 -26.72 15.95
C THR A 9 8.61 -25.51 16.41
N LEU A 10 8.34 -25.38 17.71
CA LEU A 10 7.66 -24.21 18.27
C LEU A 10 8.48 -22.93 18.08
N ILE A 11 9.79 -22.98 18.32
CA ILE A 11 10.68 -21.83 18.12
C ILE A 11 10.68 -21.41 16.64
N ILE A 12 10.77 -22.37 15.72
CA ILE A 12 10.74 -22.10 14.28
C ILE A 12 9.42 -21.42 13.87
N PHE A 13 8.28 -21.91 14.35
CA PHE A 13 6.97 -21.29 14.06
C PHE A 13 6.88 -19.85 14.57
N VAL A 14 7.38 -19.59 15.79
CA VAL A 14 7.41 -18.24 16.37
C VAL A 14 8.30 -17.32 15.54
N VAL A 15 9.48 -17.78 15.12
CA VAL A 15 10.40 -17.00 14.29
C VAL A 15 9.79 -16.68 12.92
N ILE A 16 9.15 -17.65 12.25
CA ILE A 16 8.48 -17.45 10.97
C ILE A 16 7.31 -16.46 11.14
N GLY A 17 6.51 -16.58 12.20
CA GLY A 17 5.41 -15.66 12.48
C GLY A 17 5.89 -14.23 12.69
N LEU A 18 6.96 -14.03 13.47
CA LEU A 18 7.56 -12.72 13.69
C LEU A 18 8.12 -12.12 12.39
N LEU A 19 8.79 -12.93 11.57
CA LEU A 19 9.30 -12.51 10.27
C LEU A 19 8.16 -12.10 9.33
N ALA A 20 7.09 -12.89 9.26
CA ALA A 20 5.93 -12.58 8.43
C ALA A 20 5.31 -11.23 8.82
N ILE A 21 5.06 -10.99 10.12
CA ILE A 21 4.50 -9.71 10.60
C ILE A 21 5.43 -8.54 10.25
N SER A 22 6.75 -8.72 10.39
CA SER A 22 7.72 -7.67 10.03
C SER A 22 7.70 -7.34 8.54
N THR A 23 7.50 -8.34 7.67
CA THR A 23 7.38 -8.10 6.22
C THR A 23 6.12 -7.32 5.87
N PHE A 24 4.99 -7.61 6.52
CA PHE A 24 3.77 -6.81 6.34
C PHE A 24 3.96 -5.36 6.81
N TYR A 25 4.66 -5.14 7.92
CA TYR A 25 4.96 -3.80 8.43
C TYR A 25 5.83 -2.98 7.46
N VAL A 26 6.78 -3.64 6.77
CA VAL A 26 7.61 -3.03 5.72
C VAL A 26 6.78 -2.71 4.47
N VAL A 27 5.81 -3.57 4.12
CA VAL A 27 4.90 -3.31 2.98
C VAL A 27 4.00 -2.11 3.27
N GLU A 28 3.41 -2.00 4.46
CA GLU A 28 2.58 -0.85 4.84
C GLU A 28 3.39 0.47 4.95
N SER A 29 4.66 0.39 5.36
CA SER A 29 5.56 1.55 5.39
C SER A 29 6.08 1.93 4.00
N SER A 30 5.96 1.04 3.02
CA SER A 30 6.36 1.33 1.65
C SER A 30 5.43 2.39 1.06
N GLN A 31 5.92 3.62 0.98
CA GLN A 31 5.29 4.72 0.22
C GLN A 31 5.03 4.39 -1.26
N ARG A 32 5.36 3.18 -1.75
CA ARG A 32 5.06 2.70 -3.11
C ARG A 32 3.60 2.85 -3.48
N ASP A 33 2.68 2.69 -2.54
CA ASP A 33 1.24 2.79 -2.80
C ASP A 33 0.68 4.21 -2.66
N ARG A 34 1.46 5.19 -2.20
CA ARG A 34 0.99 6.58 -2.04
C ARG A 34 0.96 7.37 -3.34
N GLY A 35 1.14 6.73 -4.48
CA GLY A 35 1.24 7.38 -5.78
C GLY A 35 2.45 8.31 -5.86
N ARG A 36 2.77 8.76 -7.06
CA ARG A 36 3.89 9.66 -7.30
C ARG A 36 3.60 11.01 -6.63
N ARG A 37 4.24 11.29 -5.48
CA ARG A 37 4.21 12.63 -4.85
C ARG A 37 5.03 13.61 -5.67
N VAL A 38 4.49 14.03 -6.82
CA VAL A 38 5.04 15.15 -7.58
C VAL A 38 4.61 16.43 -6.86
N LYS A 39 5.55 17.33 -6.57
CA LYS A 39 5.27 18.62 -5.89
C LYS A 39 4.39 19.56 -6.73
N ASN A 40 4.33 19.31 -8.04
CA ASN A 40 3.44 19.93 -9.03
C ASN A 40 3.04 18.86 -10.05
N PRO A 41 2.04 18.01 -9.76
CA PRO A 41 1.52 17.13 -10.78
C PRO A 41 0.87 18.00 -11.89
N PRO A 42 0.98 17.63 -13.17
CA PRO A 42 0.11 18.23 -14.18
C PRO A 42 -1.34 18.06 -13.73
N PHE A 43 -2.21 19.01 -14.09
CA PHE A 43 -3.61 19.09 -13.62
C PHE A 43 -4.37 17.76 -13.61
N CYS A 44 -4.11 16.91 -14.60
CA CYS A 44 -4.67 15.56 -14.76
C CYS A 44 -3.86 14.44 -14.09
N GLN A 45 -3.09 14.75 -13.05
CA GLN A 45 -2.39 13.78 -12.19
C GLN A 45 -2.48 14.20 -10.72
N GLN A 46 -3.35 15.17 -10.43
CA GLN A 46 -3.63 15.59 -9.07
C GLN A 46 -4.44 14.50 -8.37
N LEU A 47 -4.07 14.17 -7.14
CA LEU A 47 -4.84 13.26 -6.30
C LEU A 47 -6.24 13.84 -6.06
N CYS A 48 -7.25 12.98 -6.14
CA CYS A 48 -8.63 13.35 -5.96
C CYS A 48 -9.35 12.29 -5.14
N ASP A 49 -10.22 12.71 -4.24
CA ASP A 49 -11.20 11.86 -3.55
C ASP A 49 -12.56 11.95 -4.22
N ASN A 50 -12.82 13.06 -4.91
CA ASN A 50 -14.09 13.36 -5.57
C ASN A 50 -13.84 14.06 -6.91
N PRO A 51 -14.70 13.87 -7.93
CA PRO A 51 -14.57 14.53 -9.23
C PRO A 51 -14.65 16.06 -9.16
N LYS A 52 -15.26 16.62 -8.10
CA LYS A 52 -15.32 18.08 -7.85
C LYS A 52 -13.97 18.71 -7.53
N GLN A 53 -12.98 17.91 -7.14
CA GLN A 53 -11.61 18.38 -6.85
C GLN A 53 -10.77 18.47 -8.12
N CYS A 54 -11.26 17.87 -9.21
CA CYS A 54 -10.68 17.98 -10.54
C CYS A 54 -11.40 19.10 -11.30
N GLY A 55 -10.70 19.81 -12.20
CA GLY A 55 -11.36 20.84 -13.00
C GLY A 55 -11.60 20.42 -14.44
N GLU A 56 -12.13 21.35 -15.24
CA GLU A 56 -12.85 21.07 -16.49
C GLU A 56 -12.08 20.25 -17.53
N SER A 57 -10.74 20.40 -17.61
CA SER A 57 -9.93 19.65 -18.56
C SER A 57 -9.83 18.15 -18.24
N CYS A 58 -10.03 17.77 -16.98
CA CYS A 58 -9.91 16.40 -16.47
C CYS A 58 -10.91 16.17 -15.33
N PRO A 59 -12.22 16.06 -15.62
CA PRO A 59 -13.27 16.07 -14.60
C PRO A 59 -13.42 14.73 -13.87
N ASN A 60 -12.76 13.68 -14.35
CA ASN A 60 -12.97 12.33 -13.87
C ASN A 60 -12.02 12.02 -12.71
N CYS A 61 -12.58 11.49 -11.62
CA CYS A 61 -11.81 10.90 -10.53
C CYS A 61 -12.19 9.42 -10.43
N PRO A 62 -11.40 8.49 -11.02
CA PRO A 62 -11.75 7.08 -11.03
C PRO A 62 -11.58 6.51 -9.63
N TYR A 63 -12.66 5.98 -9.07
CA TYR A 63 -12.64 5.27 -7.81
C TYR A 63 -12.18 3.83 -8.04
N ASP A 64 -11.05 3.46 -7.46
CA ASP A 64 -10.52 2.10 -7.49
C ASP A 64 -9.92 1.78 -6.12
N ALA A 65 -10.35 0.68 -5.50
CA ALA A 65 -9.85 0.25 -4.19
C ALA A 65 -8.36 -0.14 -4.24
N TRP A 66 -7.81 -0.37 -5.43
CA TRP A 66 -6.47 -0.89 -5.65
C TRP A 66 -5.52 0.12 -6.32
N ARG A 67 -5.95 1.36 -6.56
CA ARG A 67 -5.11 2.40 -7.19
C ARG A 67 -5.28 3.75 -6.51
N THR A 68 -4.22 4.55 -6.50
CA THR A 68 -4.31 5.97 -6.15
C THR A 68 -5.27 6.69 -7.10
N MET A 69 -6.31 7.29 -6.53
CA MET A 69 -7.29 8.10 -7.25
C MET A 69 -6.64 9.41 -7.69
N VAL A 70 -6.58 9.63 -9.02
CA VAL A 70 -6.01 10.83 -9.64
C VAL A 70 -6.95 11.36 -10.72
N CYS A 71 -6.99 12.68 -10.89
CA CYS A 71 -7.82 13.31 -11.91
C CYS A 71 -7.41 12.82 -13.30
N VAL A 72 -8.35 12.35 -14.11
CA VAL A 72 -8.10 11.91 -15.50
C VAL A 72 -9.05 12.63 -16.45
N LYS A 73 -8.73 12.57 -17.74
CA LYS A 73 -9.56 13.14 -18.80
C LYS A 73 -10.90 12.40 -18.94
#